data_AF-A0A954GM78-F1
#
_entry.id   AF-A0A954GM78-F1
#
_cell.length_a   1.000
_cell.length_b   1.000
_cell.length_c   1.000
_cell.angle_alpha   90.00
_cell.angle_beta   90.00
_cell.angle_gamma   90.00
#
_symmetry.space_group_name_H-M   'P 1'
#
loop_
_entity.id
_entity.type
_entity.pdbx_description
1 polymer ?
#
loop_
_entity_poly.entity_id
_entity_poly.type
_entity_poly.pdbx_seq_one_letter_code
_entity_poly.pdbx_strand_id
1 'polypeptide(L)'
;YLYLLGYNAPEHALLAPGYAEEEFYAAYGEMVAKLRPWTIDLHIAQNDGDVKGAGSHDKTGKHCPPDDANGKLDIVRCASYWLEGAAERGIRHICWDGCMFPNAVLEDPRTWDSILSVMTQIRDSHGWN
;
A
#
# COMPACT_ATOMS: atom_id res chain seq x y z
N TYR A 1 -5.28 -0.68 3.32
CA TYR A 1 -5.83 -1.91 3.89
C TYR A 1 -6.81 -1.62 5.04
N LEU A 2 -6.35 -1.22 6.24
CA LEU A 2 -7.22 -1.06 7.42
C LEU A 2 -8.37 -0.06 7.29
N TYR A 3 -8.21 0.97 6.45
CA TYR A 3 -9.29 1.93 6.17
C TYR A 3 -10.53 1.27 5.54
N LEU A 4 -10.35 0.20 4.76
CA LEU A 4 -11.46 -0.55 4.19
C LEU A 4 -12.25 -1.33 5.25
N LEU A 5 -11.61 -1.66 6.36
CA LEU A 5 -12.21 -2.39 7.49
C LEU A 5 -12.86 -1.45 8.52
N GLY A 6 -12.80 -0.13 8.31
CA GLY A 6 -13.48 0.83 9.19
C GLY A 6 -12.96 0.88 10.62
N TYR A 7 -11.70 0.50 10.89
CA TYR A 7 -11.13 0.47 12.26
C TYR A 7 -11.26 1.81 13.04
N ASN A 8 -11.31 2.93 12.32
CA ASN A 8 -11.49 4.27 12.89
C ASN A 8 -12.93 4.80 12.79
N ALA A 9 -13.75 4.27 11.88
CA ALA A 9 -15.12 4.69 11.61
C ALA A 9 -15.91 3.49 11.03
N PRO A 10 -16.43 2.58 11.88
CA PRO A 10 -17.05 1.33 11.44
C PRO A 10 -18.25 1.52 10.51
N GLU A 11 -18.98 2.62 10.66
CA GLU A 11 -20.10 3.04 9.80
C GLU A 11 -19.69 3.31 8.34
N HIS A 12 -18.39 3.42 8.07
CA HIS A 12 -17.83 3.63 6.74
C HIS A 12 -17.00 2.43 6.26
N ALA A 13 -17.06 1.29 6.95
CA ALA A 13 -16.40 0.08 6.52
C ALA A 13 -16.92 -0.36 5.13
N LEU A 14 -16.00 -0.66 4.22
CA LEU A 14 -16.30 -1.23 2.91
C LEU A 14 -16.17 -2.76 2.90
N LEU A 15 -15.48 -3.33 3.90
CA LEU A 15 -15.25 -4.77 4.04
C LEU A 15 -15.71 -5.26 5.41
N ALA A 16 -16.40 -6.40 5.41
CA ALA A 16 -16.74 -7.15 6.62
C ALA A 16 -15.62 -8.15 6.98
N PRO A 17 -15.47 -8.53 8.26
CA PRO A 17 -14.52 -9.58 8.64
C PRO A 17 -14.76 -10.89 7.88
N GLY A 18 -13.69 -11.54 7.41
CA GLY A 18 -13.78 -12.79 6.64
C GLY A 18 -14.09 -12.61 5.16
N TYR A 19 -13.94 -11.38 4.63
CA TYR A 19 -14.13 -11.07 3.21
C TYR A 19 -13.27 -11.94 2.29
N ALA A 20 -13.79 -12.19 1.08
CA ALA A 20 -13.08 -12.84 -0.01
C ALA A 20 -12.16 -11.87 -0.76
N GLU A 21 -11.16 -12.40 -1.45
CA GLU A 21 -10.18 -11.59 -2.20
C GLU A 21 -10.84 -10.67 -3.24
N GLU A 22 -11.87 -11.14 -3.92
CA GLU A 22 -12.61 -10.36 -4.92
C GLU A 22 -13.35 -9.17 -4.28
N GLU A 23 -13.90 -9.35 -3.08
CA GLU A 23 -14.54 -8.27 -2.32
C GLU A 23 -13.53 -7.20 -1.94
N PHE A 24 -12.31 -7.62 -1.55
CA PHE A 24 -11.22 -6.69 -1.27
C PHE A 24 -10.91 -5.81 -2.47
N TYR A 25 -10.71 -6.38 -3.66
CA TYR A 25 -10.35 -5.58 -4.83
C TYR A 25 -11.48 -4.68 -5.31
N ALA A 26 -12.74 -5.10 -5.16
CA ALA A 26 -13.89 -4.25 -5.44
C ALA A 26 -13.91 -3.03 -4.51
N ALA A 27 -13.79 -3.25 -3.19
CA ALA A 27 -13.76 -2.18 -2.19
C ALA A 27 -12.52 -1.27 -2.33
N TYR A 28 -11.35 -1.86 -2.60
CA TYR A 28 -10.11 -1.13 -2.84
C TYR A 28 -10.27 -0.23 -4.07
N GLY A 29 -10.80 -0.77 -5.18
CA GLY A 29 -11.07 -0.01 -6.39
C GLY A 29 -12.02 1.16 -6.16
N GLU A 30 -13.11 0.97 -5.41
CA GLU A 30 -14.03 2.06 -5.04
C GLU A 30 -13.31 3.16 -4.24
N MET A 31 -12.56 2.78 -3.21
CA MET A 31 -11.80 3.73 -2.38
C MET A 31 -10.79 4.52 -3.23
N VAL A 32 -10.00 3.83 -4.07
CA VAL A 32 -9.02 4.49 -4.94
C VAL A 32 -9.70 5.42 -5.92
N ALA A 33 -10.79 5.00 -6.57
CA ALA A 33 -11.50 5.83 -7.54
C ALA A 33 -11.97 7.18 -6.97
N LYS A 34 -12.37 7.22 -5.69
CA LYS A 34 -12.77 8.46 -5.00
C LYS A 34 -11.58 9.38 -4.66
N LEU A 35 -10.42 8.80 -4.32
CA LEU A 35 -9.27 9.54 -3.81
C LEU A 35 -8.26 9.93 -4.90
N ARG A 36 -8.09 9.07 -5.91
CA ARG A 36 -7.11 9.20 -6.99
C ARG A 36 -7.12 10.55 -7.71
N PRO A 37 -8.26 11.20 -8.00
CA PRO A 37 -8.27 12.52 -8.64
C PRO A 37 -7.49 13.60 -7.86
N TRP A 38 -7.32 13.42 -6.55
CA TRP A 38 -6.66 14.35 -5.64
C TRP A 38 -5.23 13.92 -5.27
N THR A 39 -4.76 12.77 -5.77
CA THR A 39 -3.41 12.27 -5.49
C THR A 39 -2.37 13.08 -6.25
N ILE A 40 -1.51 13.77 -5.51
CA ILE A 40 -0.38 14.55 -6.05
C ILE A 40 0.98 13.87 -5.83
N ASP A 41 1.02 12.89 -4.93
CA ASP A 41 2.21 12.15 -4.53
C ASP A 41 1.80 10.72 -4.12
N LEU A 42 2.63 9.73 -4.46
CA LEU A 42 2.32 8.31 -4.25
C LEU A 42 3.44 7.60 -3.49
N HIS A 43 3.12 7.24 -2.26
CA HIS A 43 3.94 6.43 -1.38
C HIS A 43 3.42 5.00 -1.34
N ILE A 44 4.31 4.04 -1.55
CA ILE A 44 4.02 2.61 -1.62
C ILE A 44 4.61 1.94 -0.38
N ALA A 45 3.78 1.16 0.31
CA ALA A 45 4.19 0.34 1.45
C ALA A 45 3.42 -0.98 1.45
N GLN A 46 4.06 -2.03 1.99
CA GLN A 46 3.40 -3.28 2.32
C GLN A 46 2.91 -3.25 3.77
N ASN A 47 1.85 -3.98 4.07
CA ASN A 47 1.26 -4.08 5.39
C ASN A 47 0.99 -5.55 5.74
N ASP A 48 1.33 -5.98 6.95
CA ASP A 48 1.11 -7.35 7.43
C ASP A 48 -0.29 -7.55 8.03
N GLY A 49 -1.10 -6.50 8.11
CA GLY A 49 -2.44 -6.50 8.69
C GLY A 49 -2.45 -6.52 10.22
N ASP A 50 -1.28 -6.59 10.86
CA ASP A 50 -1.16 -6.58 12.31
C ASP A 50 -1.22 -5.14 12.83
N VAL A 51 -2.17 -4.90 13.72
CA VAL A 51 -2.23 -3.65 14.50
C VAL A 51 -1.45 -3.88 15.79
N LYS A 52 -0.12 -3.79 15.72
CA LYS A 52 0.74 -3.82 16.93
C LYS A 52 0.98 -2.40 17.39
N GLY A 53 0.09 -1.94 18.24
CA GLY A 53 0.10 -0.59 18.79
C GLY A 53 1.41 -0.25 19.51
N ALA A 54 1.94 0.92 19.19
CA ALA A 54 2.93 1.63 20.00
C ALA A 54 2.54 3.12 20.01
N GLY A 55 1.64 3.50 20.92
CA GLY A 55 1.26 4.89 21.16
C GLY A 55 0.23 5.43 20.15
N SER A 56 0.42 6.63 19.60
CA SER A 56 -0.57 7.27 18.72
C SER A 56 -0.84 6.53 17.39
N HIS A 57 -0.09 5.47 17.10
CA HIS A 57 -0.23 4.59 15.94
C HIS A 57 -1.02 3.31 16.23
N ASP A 58 -1.72 3.24 17.37
CA ASP A 58 -2.50 2.07 17.83
C ASP A 58 -3.60 1.58 16.87
N LYS A 59 -3.88 2.30 15.77
CA LYS A 59 -4.91 1.94 14.78
C LYS A 59 -4.40 1.93 13.34
N THR A 60 -3.09 2.14 13.15
CA THR A 60 -2.44 2.10 11.83
C THR A 60 -1.58 0.85 11.77
N GLY A 61 -1.83 -0.04 10.82
CA GLY A 61 -1.06 -1.27 10.66
C GLY A 61 0.38 -0.94 10.33
N LYS A 62 1.30 -1.84 10.66
CA LYS A 62 2.74 -1.58 10.49
C LYS A 62 3.15 -1.76 9.02
N HIS A 63 4.09 -0.95 8.55
CA HIS A 63 4.77 -1.27 7.29
C HIS A 63 5.69 -2.48 7.49
N CYS A 64 5.65 -3.42 6.56
CA CYS A 64 6.57 -4.55 6.51
C CYS A 64 7.32 -4.57 5.16
N PRO A 65 8.40 -5.36 5.03
CA PRO A 65 9.10 -5.54 3.76
C PRO A 65 8.18 -6.04 2.65
N PRO A 66 8.49 -5.75 1.37
CA PRO A 66 7.65 -6.18 0.25
C PRO A 66 7.55 -7.70 0.10
N ASP A 67 8.55 -8.44 0.60
CA ASP A 67 8.68 -9.90 0.60
C ASP A 67 8.29 -10.55 1.94
N ASP A 68 7.66 -9.80 2.86
CA ASP A 68 7.17 -10.35 4.12
C ASP A 68 6.11 -11.42 3.86
N ALA A 69 6.28 -12.61 4.46
CA ALA A 69 5.37 -13.73 4.31
C ALA A 69 3.94 -13.45 4.80
N ASN A 70 3.76 -12.43 5.64
CA ASN A 70 2.45 -11.98 6.14
C ASN A 70 1.89 -10.79 5.37
N GLY A 71 2.60 -10.29 4.35
CA GLY A 71 2.15 -9.19 3.51
C GLY A 71 0.74 -9.41 2.97
N LYS A 72 -0.12 -8.41 3.11
CA LYS A 72 -1.56 -8.50 2.77
C LYS A 72 -1.90 -7.99 1.39
N LEU A 73 -1.04 -7.15 0.80
CA LEU A 73 -1.32 -6.50 -0.47
C LEU A 73 -0.54 -7.18 -1.59
N ASP A 74 -1.21 -7.43 -2.70
CA ASP A 74 -0.52 -7.45 -4.00
C ASP A 74 -0.14 -6.00 -4.31
N ILE A 75 1.14 -5.66 -4.04
CA ILE A 75 1.67 -4.30 -4.13
C ILE A 75 1.54 -3.77 -5.57
N VAL A 76 1.88 -4.61 -6.56
CA VAL A 76 1.88 -4.23 -7.98
C VAL A 76 0.46 -3.95 -8.45
N ARG A 77 -0.48 -4.86 -8.14
CA ARG A 77 -1.89 -4.68 -8.45
C ARG A 77 -2.47 -3.49 -7.71
N CYS A 78 -2.19 -3.30 -6.43
CA CYS A 78 -2.72 -2.14 -5.70
C CYS A 78 -2.19 -0.81 -6.26
N ALA A 79 -0.90 -0.74 -6.61
CA ALA A 79 -0.31 0.43 -7.23
C ALA A 79 -0.97 0.77 -8.58
N SER A 80 -1.44 -0.22 -9.34
CA SER A 80 -2.09 0.02 -10.64
C SER A 80 -3.34 0.89 -10.55
N TYR A 81 -4.15 0.69 -9.52
CA TYR A 81 -5.35 1.51 -9.34
C TYR A 81 -4.96 2.98 -9.14
N TRP A 82 -3.88 3.25 -8.40
CA TRP A 82 -3.41 4.61 -8.14
C TRP A 82 -2.68 5.24 -9.32
N LEU A 83 -2.01 4.44 -10.15
CA LEU A 83 -1.22 4.92 -11.28
C LEU A 83 -2.02 5.10 -12.58
N GLU A 84 -3.26 4.65 -12.62
CA GLU A 84 -4.16 4.96 -13.73
C GLU A 84 -4.29 6.49 -13.93
N GLY A 85 -4.00 6.96 -15.14
CA GLY A 85 -4.01 8.38 -15.50
C GLY A 85 -3.03 9.24 -14.68
N ALA A 86 -1.94 8.66 -14.16
CA ALA A 86 -0.99 9.37 -13.33
C ALA A 86 -0.17 10.42 -14.10
N ALA A 87 0.08 10.18 -15.40
CA ALA A 87 0.79 11.12 -16.27
C ALA A 87 -0.04 12.39 -16.49
N GLU A 88 -1.34 12.30 -16.80
CA GLU A 88 -2.20 13.49 -16.94
C GLU A 88 -2.35 14.25 -15.61
N ARG A 89 -2.24 13.54 -14.48
CA ARG A 89 -2.25 14.13 -13.13
C ARG A 89 -0.90 14.70 -12.70
N GLY A 90 0.15 14.58 -13.52
CA GLY A 90 1.46 15.18 -13.27
C GLY A 90 2.32 14.47 -12.22
N ILE A 91 2.00 13.22 -11.87
CA ILE A 91 2.86 12.38 -11.01
C ILE A 91 4.13 12.06 -11.80
N ARG A 92 5.30 12.22 -11.18
CA ARG A 92 6.61 11.99 -11.84
C ARG A 92 7.48 10.95 -11.16
N HIS A 93 7.16 10.60 -9.92
CA HIS A 93 7.89 9.66 -9.12
C HIS A 93 6.93 8.86 -8.27
N ILE A 94 7.37 7.68 -7.88
CA ILE A 94 6.74 6.84 -6.86
C ILE A 94 7.79 6.62 -5.77
N CYS A 95 7.35 6.71 -4.52
CA CYS A 95 8.21 6.57 -3.35
C CYS A 95 7.91 5.25 -2.65
N TRP A 96 8.94 4.57 -2.14
CA TRP A 96 8.73 3.53 -1.15
C TRP A 96 8.69 4.17 0.24
N ASP A 97 7.72 3.78 1.06
CA ASP A 97 7.58 4.26 2.43
C ASP A 97 8.06 3.22 3.46
N GLY A 98 9.33 3.37 3.86
CA GLY A 98 9.97 2.58 4.91
C GLY A 98 9.91 3.21 6.30
N CYS A 99 9.03 4.19 6.58
CA CYS A 99 9.08 4.99 7.82
C CYS A 99 8.94 4.18 9.13
N MET A 100 8.38 2.97 9.06
CA MET A 100 8.19 2.09 10.22
C MET A 100 9.22 0.95 10.33
N PHE A 101 10.27 0.95 9.50
CA PHE A 101 11.31 -0.08 9.54
C PHE A 101 12.31 0.18 10.67
N PRO A 102 12.65 -0.83 11.50
CA PRO A 102 13.77 -0.72 12.44
C PRO A 102 15.09 -0.48 11.70
N ASN A 103 16.04 0.20 12.34
CA ASN A 103 17.36 0.48 11.74
C ASN A 103 18.05 -0.78 11.19
N ALA A 104 17.99 -1.90 11.91
CA ALA A 104 18.58 -3.16 11.47
C ALA A 104 18.00 -3.67 10.12
N VAL A 105 16.73 -3.37 9.83
CA VAL A 105 16.12 -3.68 8.53
C VAL A 105 16.65 -2.74 7.45
N LEU A 106 16.81 -1.45 7.76
CA LEU A 106 17.36 -0.45 6.83
C LEU A 106 18.86 -0.69 6.52
N GLU A 107 19.60 -1.26 7.47
CA GLU A 107 21.03 -1.58 7.32
C GLU A 107 21.28 -2.88 6.54
N ASP A 108 20.25 -3.71 6.30
CA ASP A 108 20.35 -4.91 5.49
C ASP A 108 20.20 -4.56 3.99
N PRO A 109 21.23 -4.76 3.15
CA PRO A 109 21.16 -4.49 1.72
C PRO A 109 20.00 -5.20 1.00
N ARG A 110 19.61 -6.39 1.48
CA ARG A 110 18.53 -7.18 0.87
C ARG A 110 17.19 -6.46 0.92
N THR A 111 16.96 -5.65 1.95
CA THR A 111 15.76 -4.81 2.04
C THR A 111 15.63 -3.91 0.81
N TRP A 112 16.73 -3.29 0.39
CA TRP A 112 16.74 -2.37 -0.74
C TRP A 112 16.63 -3.11 -2.08
N ASP A 113 17.24 -4.29 -2.20
CA ASP A 113 17.08 -5.15 -3.39
C ASP A 113 15.63 -5.58 -3.58
N SER A 114 14.96 -6.03 -2.50
CA SER A 114 13.55 -6.42 -2.53
C SER A 114 12.64 -5.22 -2.86
N ILE A 115 12.91 -4.04 -2.29
CA ILE A 115 12.17 -2.81 -2.62
C ILE A 115 12.38 -2.42 -4.09
N LEU A 116 13.62 -2.38 -4.57
CA LEU A 116 13.91 -2.00 -5.94
C LEU A 116 13.27 -2.95 -6.95
N SER A 117 13.29 -4.26 -6.65
CA SER A 117 12.62 -5.28 -7.44
C SER A 117 11.12 -5.00 -7.59
N VAL A 118 10.39 -4.74 -6.50
CA VAL A 118 8.95 -4.47 -6.58
C VAL A 118 8.64 -3.13 -7.23
N MET A 119 9.42 -2.08 -6.97
CA MET A 119 9.23 -0.76 -7.58
C MET A 119 9.48 -0.80 -9.09
N THR A 120 10.42 -1.63 -9.54
CA THR A 120 10.65 -1.91 -10.97
C THR A 120 9.44 -2.62 -11.59
N GLN A 121 8.88 -3.63 -10.93
CA GLN A 121 7.68 -4.31 -11.41
C GLN A 121 6.47 -3.38 -11.53
N ILE A 122 6.29 -2.48 -10.55
CA ILE A 122 5.25 -1.43 -10.61
C ILE A 122 5.46 -0.57 -11.86
N ARG A 123 6.67 -0.01 -12.03
CA ARG A 123 7.00 0.83 -13.17
C ARG A 123 6.71 0.11 -14.50
N ASP A 124 7.20 -1.11 -14.64
CA ASP A 124 7.08 -1.89 -15.87
C ASP A 124 5.61 -2.26 -16.16
N SER A 125 4.80 -2.53 -15.13
CA SER A 125 3.36 -2.82 -15.29
C SER A 125 2.52 -1.64 -15.79
N HIS A 126 3.01 -0.39 -15.61
CA HIS A 126 2.32 0.83 -16.02
C HIS A 126 2.93 1.51 -17.25
N GLY A 127 3.95 0.90 -17.87
CA GLY A 127 4.61 1.44 -19.06
C GLY A 127 5.35 2.76 -18.79
N TRP A 128 5.74 3.01 -17.54
CA TRP A 128 6.53 4.18 -17.17
C TRP A 128 8.00 3.94 -17.55
N ASN A 129 8.61 4.89 -18.26
CA ASN A 129 10.04 4.90 -18.56
C ASN A 129 10.65 6.21 -18.09
#